data_AF-A0AAW1SKP3-F1
#
_entry.id   AF-A0AAW1SKP3-F1
#
_cell.length_a   1.000
_cell.length_b   1.000
_cell.length_c   1.000
_cell.angle_alpha   90.00
_cell.angle_beta   90.00
_cell.angle_gamma   90.00
#
_symmetry.space_group_name_H-M   'P 1'
#
loop_
_entity.id
_entity.type
_entity.pdbx_description
1 polymer ?
#
loop_
_entity_poly.entity_id
_entity_poly.type
_entity_poly.pdbx_seq_one_letter_code
_entity_poly.pdbx_strand_id
1 'polypeptide(L)'
;MDKAAARRDRLRAMRTAAAEAGEDSPPPAAKPAAPEEPQLRFRNYNVHDKKNIAHSTVEAAQPPKFEEPRVDPEMLPSLDADADLLVNVAPKKPNWDLRRDVAKKLEKLERRTQRAIVQLLQQEQRAVMEQDVGQAD
;
A
#
# COMPACT_ATOMS: atom_id res chain seq x y z
N MET A 1 -5.35 -70.91 -44.24
CA MET A 1 -6.19 -69.72 -44.53
C MET A 1 -7.20 -69.42 -43.41
N ASP A 2 -7.27 -70.27 -42.39
CA ASP A 2 -8.38 -70.32 -41.43
C ASP A 2 -8.27 -69.31 -40.26
N LYS A 3 -7.04 -68.85 -39.96
CA LYS A 3 -6.78 -67.83 -38.93
C LYS A 3 -7.37 -66.45 -39.28
N ALA A 4 -7.44 -66.13 -40.58
CA ALA A 4 -7.99 -64.86 -41.06
C ALA A 4 -9.53 -64.83 -40.95
N ALA A 5 -10.19 -65.96 -41.20
CA ALA A 5 -11.64 -66.11 -41.03
C ALA A 5 -12.02 -65.98 -39.55
N ALA A 6 -11.33 -66.67 -38.64
CA ALA A 6 -11.58 -66.60 -37.20
C ALA A 6 -11.46 -65.19 -36.62
N ARG A 7 -10.49 -64.38 -37.11
CA ARG A 7 -10.36 -62.96 -36.71
C ARG A 7 -11.53 -62.12 -37.22
N ARG A 8 -11.97 -62.36 -38.46
CA ARG A 8 -13.08 -61.61 -39.08
C ARG A 8 -14.39 -61.85 -38.34
N ASP A 9 -14.66 -63.09 -37.94
CA ASP A 9 -15.88 -63.46 -37.25
C ASP A 9 -15.89 -62.92 -35.81
N ARG A 10 -14.74 -62.95 -35.12
CA ARG A 10 -14.57 -62.32 -33.80
C ARG A 10 -14.80 -60.80 -33.85
N LEU A 11 -14.28 -60.11 -34.86
CA LEU A 11 -14.48 -58.67 -35.03
C LEU A 11 -15.92 -58.31 -35.38
N ARG A 12 -16.64 -59.18 -36.12
CA ARG A 12 -18.07 -58.99 -36.40
C ARG A 12 -18.91 -59.14 -35.13
N ALA A 13 -18.66 -60.18 -34.33
CA ALA A 13 -19.35 -60.38 -33.05
C ALA A 13 -19.12 -59.22 -32.07
N MET A 14 -17.91 -58.65 -32.05
CA MET A 14 -17.60 -57.50 -31.20
C MET A 14 -18.33 -56.22 -31.65
N ARG A 15 -18.54 -56.04 -32.96
CA ARG A 15 -19.30 -54.91 -33.50
C ARG A 15 -20.81 -55.03 -33.27
N THR A 16 -21.37 -56.22 -33.38
CA THR A 16 -22.80 -56.44 -33.10
C THR A 16 -23.09 -56.25 -31.61
N ALA A 17 -22.24 -56.78 -30.74
CA ALA A 17 -22.36 -56.56 -29.29
C ALA A 17 -22.23 -55.07 -28.89
N ALA A 18 -21.36 -54.31 -29.57
CA ALA A 18 -21.24 -52.86 -29.34
C ALA A 18 -22.46 -52.06 -29.86
N ALA A 19 -23.12 -52.54 -30.92
CA ALA A 19 -24.37 -51.94 -31.41
C ALA A 19 -25.54 -52.24 -30.48
N GLU A 20 -25.64 -53.48 -29.98
CA GLU A 20 -26.66 -53.88 -29.01
C GLU A 20 -26.45 -53.23 -27.63
N ALA A 21 -25.20 -53.00 -27.22
CA ALA A 21 -24.88 -52.25 -26.00
C ALA A 21 -25.12 -50.73 -26.12
N GLY A 22 -25.46 -50.23 -27.32
CA GLY A 22 -25.77 -48.83 -27.58
C GLY A 22 -27.24 -48.44 -27.39
N GLU A 23 -28.13 -49.37 -27.09
CA GLU A 23 -29.59 -49.13 -27.01
C GLU A 23 -30.19 -49.13 -25.58
N ASP A 24 -29.38 -49.10 -24.51
CA ASP A 24 -29.90 -48.91 -23.14
C ASP A 24 -29.17 -47.78 -22.37
N SER A 25 -29.69 -46.55 -22.50
CA SER A 25 -29.49 -45.45 -21.54
C SER A 25 -30.61 -44.39 -21.60
N PRO A 26 -30.93 -43.67 -20.49
CA PRO A 26 -32.27 -43.14 -20.15
C PRO A 26 -32.53 -41.69 -20.68
N PRO A 27 -33.61 -40.95 -20.28
CA PRO A 27 -34.34 -39.93 -21.08
C PRO A 27 -33.50 -38.69 -21.44
N PRO A 28 -33.95 -37.80 -22.35
CA PRO A 28 -33.08 -36.77 -22.93
C PRO A 28 -32.68 -35.74 -21.87
N ALA A 29 -31.51 -35.94 -21.28
CA ALA A 29 -30.76 -34.90 -20.62
C ALA A 29 -30.40 -33.86 -21.68
N ALA A 30 -30.63 -32.59 -21.31
CA ALA A 30 -30.32 -31.38 -22.05
C ALA A 30 -29.15 -31.52 -23.04
N LYS A 31 -29.37 -31.04 -24.26
CA LYS A 31 -28.32 -30.75 -25.25
C LYS A 31 -27.08 -30.24 -24.51
N PRO A 32 -25.90 -30.89 -24.59
CA PRO A 32 -24.70 -30.23 -24.14
C PRO A 32 -24.57 -28.98 -25.01
N ALA A 33 -24.64 -27.82 -24.36
CA ALA A 33 -24.33 -26.56 -25.00
C ALA A 33 -23.01 -26.75 -25.76
N ALA A 34 -23.03 -26.42 -27.05
CA ALA A 34 -21.82 -26.37 -27.85
C ALA A 34 -20.73 -25.62 -27.06
N PRO A 35 -19.46 -26.04 -27.11
CA PRO A 35 -18.41 -25.27 -26.44
C PRO A 35 -18.49 -23.84 -26.97
N GLU A 36 -18.83 -22.89 -26.10
CA GLU A 36 -18.76 -21.48 -26.47
C GLU A 36 -17.32 -21.23 -26.89
N GLU A 37 -17.12 -20.98 -28.18
CA GLU A 37 -15.82 -20.60 -28.70
C GLU A 37 -15.31 -19.42 -27.87
N PRO A 38 -14.03 -19.42 -27.44
CA PRO A 38 -13.52 -18.37 -26.57
C PRO A 38 -13.69 -17.02 -27.27
N GLN A 39 -14.61 -16.19 -26.76
CA GLN A 39 -14.85 -14.85 -27.28
C GLN A 39 -13.61 -14.00 -27.02
N LEU A 40 -12.84 -13.76 -28.08
CA LEU A 40 -11.65 -12.91 -28.02
C LEU A 40 -12.08 -11.46 -27.77
N ARG A 41 -12.03 -11.04 -26.50
CA ARG A 41 -12.30 -9.65 -26.11
C ARG A 41 -11.05 -8.82 -26.28
N PHE A 42 -11.07 -7.94 -27.27
CA PHE A 42 -10.01 -6.96 -27.48
C PHE A 42 -10.10 -5.84 -26.44
N ARG A 43 -8.97 -5.20 -26.16
CA ARG A 43 -8.90 -4.04 -25.26
C ARG A 43 -9.70 -2.90 -25.87
N ASN A 44 -10.36 -2.11 -25.02
CA ASN A 44 -11.11 -0.93 -25.46
C ASN A 44 -10.11 0.16 -25.88
N TYR A 45 -9.90 0.31 -27.19
CA TYR A 45 -9.05 1.35 -27.77
C TYR A 45 -9.90 2.47 -28.36
N ASN A 46 -9.61 3.71 -27.98
CA ASN A 46 -10.15 4.88 -28.66
C ASN A 46 -9.31 5.16 -29.91
N VAL A 47 -9.78 4.69 -31.07
CA VAL A 47 -9.13 4.94 -32.35
C VAL A 47 -9.29 6.42 -32.72
N HIS A 48 -8.20 7.10 -33.09
CA HIS A 48 -8.24 8.52 -33.47
C HIS A 48 -8.98 8.77 -34.80
N ASP A 49 -9.00 7.79 -35.70
CA ASP A 49 -9.68 7.87 -36.99
C ASP A 49 -11.18 7.55 -36.88
N LYS A 50 -11.97 8.60 -36.70
CA LYS A 50 -13.43 8.54 -36.56
C LYS A 50 -14.18 8.31 -37.87
N LYS A 51 -13.50 8.40 -39.03
CA LYS A 51 -14.16 8.34 -40.35
C LYS A 51 -14.29 6.92 -40.88
N ASN A 52 -13.26 6.09 -40.65
CA ASN A 52 -13.18 4.76 -41.24
C ASN A 52 -13.55 3.63 -40.24
N ILE A 53 -13.44 3.88 -38.93
CA ILE A 53 -13.62 2.85 -37.89
C ILE A 53 -14.66 3.32 -36.87
N ALA A 54 -15.93 3.20 -37.23
CA ALA A 54 -17.07 3.66 -36.40
C ALA A 54 -17.84 2.53 -35.69
N HIS A 55 -17.58 1.26 -36.04
CA HIS A 55 -18.45 0.13 -35.68
C HIS A 55 -18.06 -0.64 -34.41
N SER A 56 -17.04 -0.18 -33.65
CA SER A 56 -16.52 -0.92 -32.48
C SER A 56 -16.31 -0.08 -31.21
N THR A 57 -16.88 1.13 -31.17
CA THR A 57 -16.74 2.01 -29.99
C THR A 57 -17.76 1.66 -28.92
N VAL A 58 -17.30 1.29 -27.74
CA VAL A 58 -18.13 1.10 -26.55
C VAL A 58 -18.27 2.45 -25.83
N GLU A 59 -19.49 2.78 -25.39
CA GLU A 59 -19.73 4.00 -24.61
C GLU A 59 -18.89 4.04 -23.33
N ALA A 60 -18.31 5.19 -23.02
CA ALA A 60 -17.53 5.37 -21.81
C ALA A 60 -18.46 5.29 -20.58
N ALA A 61 -18.09 4.46 -19.60
CA ALA A 61 -18.81 4.38 -18.34
C ALA A 61 -18.79 5.76 -17.64
N GLN A 62 -19.97 6.31 -17.35
CA GLN A 62 -20.07 7.54 -16.58
C GLN A 62 -19.89 7.19 -15.09
N PRO A 63 -18.84 7.68 -14.42
CA PRO A 63 -18.72 7.48 -12.99
C PRO A 63 -19.87 8.19 -12.27
N PRO A 64 -20.33 7.67 -11.12
CA PRO A 64 -21.32 8.37 -10.30
C PRO A 64 -20.79 9.75 -9.94
N LYS A 65 -21.70 10.75 -9.92
CA LYS A 65 -21.36 12.10 -9.50
C LYS A 65 -20.88 12.03 -8.06
N PHE A 66 -19.65 12.45 -7.84
CA PHE A 66 -19.04 12.50 -6.52
C PHE A 66 -19.80 13.53 -5.67
N GLU A 67 -20.42 13.07 -4.59
CA GLU A 67 -20.93 13.94 -3.54
C GLU A 67 -19.81 14.11 -2.52
N GLU A 68 -19.41 15.36 -2.28
CA GLU A 68 -18.44 15.68 -1.24
C GLU A 68 -19.00 15.23 0.11
N PRO A 69 -18.25 14.43 0.90
CA PRO A 69 -18.71 14.04 2.23
C PRO A 69 -18.83 15.31 3.08
N ARG A 70 -20.08 15.68 3.39
CA ARG A 70 -20.39 16.75 4.32
C ARG A 70 -20.04 16.25 5.72
N VAL A 71 -18.86 16.62 6.21
CA VAL A 71 -18.47 16.36 7.59
C VAL A 71 -19.17 17.39 8.46
N ASP A 72 -20.06 16.95 9.35
CA ASP A 72 -20.66 17.81 10.34
C ASP A 72 -19.56 18.33 11.29
N PRO A 73 -19.52 19.65 11.59
CA PRO A 73 -18.43 20.26 12.36
C PRO A 73 -18.31 19.72 13.79
N GLU A 74 -19.34 19.04 14.30
CA GLU A 74 -19.36 18.39 15.61
C GLU A 74 -18.63 17.04 15.64
N MET A 75 -18.37 16.44 14.48
CA MET A 75 -17.65 15.16 14.34
C MET A 75 -16.15 15.35 14.12
N LEU A 76 -15.67 16.59 14.00
CA LEU A 76 -14.24 16.87 13.96
C LEU A 76 -13.65 16.66 15.37
N PRO A 77 -12.72 15.69 15.54
CA PRO A 77 -11.94 15.64 16.76
C PRO A 77 -11.21 16.99 16.94
N SER A 78 -11.16 17.48 18.17
CA SER A 78 -10.47 18.72 18.53
C SER A 78 -9.04 18.68 17.98
N LEU A 79 -8.72 19.55 17.02
CA LEU A 79 -7.43 19.58 16.31
C LEU A 79 -6.21 19.83 17.22
N ASP A 80 -6.45 20.15 18.50
CA ASP A 80 -5.39 20.53 19.45
C ASP A 80 -4.51 19.35 19.88
N ALA A 81 -4.99 18.10 19.81
CA ALA A 81 -4.19 16.92 20.20
C ALA A 81 -3.28 16.40 19.06
N ASP A 82 -3.64 16.66 17.80
CA ASP A 82 -2.95 16.13 16.61
C ASP A 82 -2.01 17.14 15.94
N ALA A 83 -2.01 18.40 16.39
CA ALA A 83 -1.11 19.44 15.88
C ALA A 83 0.37 19.08 16.08
N ASP A 84 0.71 18.41 17.20
CA ASP A 84 2.08 17.91 17.46
C ASP A 84 2.47 16.74 16.55
N LEU A 85 1.49 15.98 16.02
CA LEU A 85 1.76 14.88 15.09
C LEU A 85 2.02 15.40 13.67
N LEU A 86 1.31 16.46 13.26
CA LEU A 86 1.45 17.05 11.92
C LEU A 86 2.75 17.85 11.75
N VAL A 87 3.31 18.39 12.84
CA VAL A 87 4.62 19.08 12.85
C VAL A 87 5.78 18.11 12.60
N ASN A 88 5.57 16.80 12.78
CA ASN A 88 6.56 15.75 12.49
C ASN A 88 6.54 15.24 11.04
N VAL A 89 5.67 15.78 10.17
CA VAL A 89 5.51 15.33 8.77
C VAL A 89 6.57 15.92 7.82
N ALA A 90 7.26 17.00 8.21
CA ALA A 90 8.33 17.57 7.41
C ALA A 90 9.65 16.78 7.56
N PRO A 91 10.43 16.60 6.47
CA PRO A 91 11.79 16.09 6.60
C PRO A 91 12.59 17.02 7.51
N LYS A 92 13.12 16.46 8.61
CA LYS A 92 13.91 17.22 9.58
C LYS A 92 15.09 17.91 8.89
N LYS A 93 15.53 19.04 9.45
CA LYS A 93 16.72 19.76 8.98
C LYS A 93 17.91 18.80 8.86
N PRO A 94 18.79 18.91 7.84
CA PRO A 94 19.91 17.98 7.65
C PRO A 94 20.84 17.90 8.88
N ASN A 95 20.96 18.98 9.65
CA ASN A 95 21.78 19.06 10.87
C ASN A 95 21.01 18.75 12.16
N TRP A 96 19.79 18.19 12.10
CA TRP A 96 18.98 17.95 13.31
C TRP A 96 19.66 16.96 14.27
N ASP A 97 20.32 15.95 13.69
CA ASP A 97 21.05 14.93 14.42
C ASP A 97 22.26 15.53 15.15
N LEU A 98 23.02 16.38 14.45
CA LEU A 98 24.13 17.12 15.03
C LEU A 98 23.69 17.95 16.24
N ARG A 99 22.57 18.68 16.12
CA ARG A 99 22.04 19.48 17.24
C ARG A 99 21.62 18.61 18.41
N ARG A 100 20.96 17.48 18.15
CA ARG A 100 20.53 16.53 19.18
C ARG A 100 21.72 15.94 19.93
N ASP A 101 22.72 15.47 19.19
CA ASP A 101 23.87 14.75 19.75
C ASP A 101 24.81 15.69 20.51
N VAL A 102 24.90 16.96 20.09
CA VAL A 102 25.70 17.99 20.76
C VAL A 102 24.96 18.60 21.96
N ALA A 103 23.61 18.61 21.97
CA ALA A 103 22.82 19.24 23.04
C ALA A 103 23.18 18.73 24.44
N LYS A 104 23.29 17.41 24.63
CA LYS A 104 23.64 16.81 25.93
C LYS A 104 25.06 17.19 26.42
N LYS A 105 25.99 17.44 25.49
CA LYS A 105 27.36 17.87 25.81
C LYS A 105 27.36 19.35 26.19
N LEU A 106 26.62 20.18 25.46
CA LEU A 106 26.47 21.60 25.76
C LEU A 106 25.79 21.83 27.10
N GLU A 107 24.72 21.10 27.42
CA GLU A 107 24.03 21.21 28.71
C GLU A 107 24.97 20.90 29.90
N LYS A 108 25.82 19.87 29.76
CA LYS A 108 26.84 19.55 30.78
C LYS A 108 27.89 20.65 30.91
N LEU A 109 28.32 21.22 29.79
CA LEU A 109 29.31 22.29 29.76
C LEU A 109 28.73 23.55 30.38
N GLU A 110 27.53 23.94 29.97
CA GLU A 110 26.79 25.10 30.47
C GLU A 110 26.63 25.04 32.00
N ARG A 111 26.22 23.89 32.55
CA ARG A 111 26.15 23.68 34.00
C ARG A 111 27.49 23.89 34.71
N ARG A 112 28.60 23.49 34.10
CA ARG A 112 29.95 23.69 34.66
C ARG A 112 30.37 25.14 34.56
N THR A 113 30.09 25.80 33.44
CA THR A 113 30.37 27.22 33.23
C THR A 113 29.61 28.08 34.23
N GLN A 114 28.32 27.83 34.45
CA GLN A 114 27.51 28.52 35.46
C GLN A 114 28.07 28.34 36.87
N ARG A 115 28.48 27.12 37.23
CA ARG A 115 29.15 26.86 38.52
C ARG A 115 30.46 27.62 38.65
N ALA A 116 31.30 27.62 37.60
CA ALA A 116 32.57 28.33 37.60
C ALA A 116 32.37 29.85 37.74
N ILE A 117 31.38 30.42 37.03
CA ILE A 117 30.99 31.83 37.15
C ILE A 117 30.62 32.16 38.59
N VAL A 118 29.77 31.34 39.23
CA VAL A 118 29.38 31.55 40.63
C VAL A 118 30.58 31.45 41.58
N GLN A 119 31.49 30.49 41.35
CA GLN A 119 32.69 30.35 42.18
C GLN A 119 33.63 31.54 42.06
N LEU A 120 33.86 32.05 40.84
CA LEU A 120 34.68 33.24 40.62
C LEU A 120 34.08 34.46 41.31
N LEU A 121 32.77 34.67 41.17
CA LEU A 121 32.08 35.76 41.85
C LEU A 121 32.20 35.68 43.37
N GLN A 122 32.10 34.47 43.95
CA GLN A 122 32.29 34.28 45.39
C GLN A 122 33.73 34.57 45.84
N GLN A 123 34.73 34.22 45.03
CA GLN A 123 36.14 34.51 45.33
C GLN A 123 36.41 36.02 45.26
N GLU A 124 35.92 36.69 44.23
CA GLU A 124 36.03 38.14 44.07
C GLU A 124 35.38 38.86 45.25
N GLN A 125 34.15 38.47 45.62
CA GLN A 125 33.47 39.06 46.78
C GLN A 125 34.26 38.87 48.09
N ARG A 126 34.84 37.69 48.32
CA ARG A 126 35.67 37.44 49.51
C ARG A 126 36.93 38.29 49.52
N ALA A 127 37.61 38.41 48.38
CA ALA A 127 38.81 39.22 48.26
C ALA A 127 38.53 40.71 48.52
N VAL A 128 37.39 41.22 48.05
CA VAL A 128 36.95 42.60 48.35
C VAL A 128 36.71 42.78 49.86
N MET A 129 35.98 41.85 50.49
CA MET A 129 35.71 41.90 51.93
C MET A 129 37.00 41.83 52.78
N GLU A 130 37.98 41.01 52.38
CA GLU A 130 39.27 40.91 53.07
C GLU A 130 40.09 42.20 52.94
N GLN A 131 40.05 42.86 51.77
CA GLN A 131 40.71 44.16 51.56
C GLN A 131 40.07 45.28 52.40
N ASP A 132 38.74 45.31 52.48
CA ASP A 132 38.01 46.29 53.27
C ASP A 132 38.28 46.12 54.78
N VAL A 133 38.37 44.87 55.26
CA VAL A 133 38.71 44.58 56.66
C VAL A 133 40.16 44.96 56.97
N GLY A 134 41.11 44.68 56.08
CA GLY A 134 42.52 45.02 56.27
C GLY A 134 42.85 46.52 56.14
N GLN A 135 41.94 47.35 55.63
CA GLN A 135 42.07 48.82 55.63
C GLN A 135 41.46 49.49 56.87
N ALA A 136 40.67 48.76 57.66
CA ALA A 136 39.94 49.30 58.81
C ALA A 136 40.65 49.12 60.16
N ASP A 137 41.76 48.37 60.20
CA ASP A 137 42.68 48.19 61.34
C ASP A 137 43.98 49.02 61.14
#